data_AF-A0A9D9P8Y5-F1
#
_entry.id   AF-A0A9D9P8Y5-F1
#
_cell.length_a   1.000
_cell.length_b   1.000
_cell.length_c   1.000
_cell.angle_alpha   90.00
_cell.angle_beta   90.00
_cell.angle_gamma   90.00
#
_symmetry.space_group_name_H-M   'P 1'
#
loop_
_entity.id
_entity.type
_entity.pdbx_description
1 polymer ?
#
loop_
_entity_poly.entity_id
_entity_poly.type
_entity_poly.pdbx_seq_one_letter_code
_entity_poly.pdbx_strand_id
1 'polypeptide(L)'
;MTAHESRPACRIGITAEDLAREADRAVLYGAILAAQRPEVRIKPHLADAVADLLPAVRAYLEGEESELAAYALEYARACGAEAFLRSKRKV
;
A
#
# COMPACT_ATOMS: atom_id res chain seq x y z
N MET A 1 -26.24 5.57 32.29
CA MET A 1 -25.10 4.72 31.91
C MET A 1 -24.66 5.15 30.51
N THR A 2 -23.62 5.97 30.40
CA THR A 2 -23.05 6.33 29.09
C THR A 2 -22.22 5.15 28.62
N ALA A 3 -22.63 4.54 27.51
CA ALA A 3 -21.86 3.48 26.87
C ALA A 3 -20.49 4.07 26.47
N HIS A 4 -19.42 3.63 27.13
CA HIS A 4 -18.08 3.85 26.61
C HIS A 4 -17.99 3.06 25.31
N GLU A 5 -18.06 3.75 24.16
CA GLU A 5 -17.65 3.17 22.89
C GLU A 5 -16.20 2.69 23.05
N SER A 6 -16.04 1.38 23.19
CA SER A 6 -14.74 0.73 23.35
C SER A 6 -14.04 0.77 21.99
N ARG A 7 -13.32 1.85 21.73
CA ARG A 7 -12.47 1.95 20.56
C ARG A 7 -11.26 1.02 20.73
N PRO A 8 -10.85 0.27 19.69
CA PRO A 8 -9.61 -0.49 19.73
C PRO A 8 -8.42 0.41 20.07
N ALA A 9 -7.45 -0.11 20.82
CA ALA A 9 -6.28 0.66 21.25
C ALA A 9 -5.51 1.29 20.08
N CYS A 10 -5.45 0.60 18.93
CA CYS A 10 -4.81 1.11 17.70
C CYS A 10 -5.52 2.32 17.07
N ARG A 11 -6.71 2.69 17.56
CA ARG A 11 -7.49 3.86 17.12
C ARG A 11 -7.44 5.01 18.12
N ILE A 12 -6.77 4.85 19.26
CA ILE A 12 -6.61 5.92 20.26
C ILE A 12 -5.50 6.87 19.78
N GLY A 13 -5.79 8.17 19.74
CA GLY A 13 -4.81 9.19 19.36
C GLY A 13 -4.45 9.24 17.87
N ILE A 14 -5.13 8.46 17.02
CA ILE A 14 -4.88 8.43 15.59
C ILE A 14 -5.27 9.76 14.94
N THR A 15 -4.40 10.30 14.08
CA THR A 15 -4.63 11.54 13.35
C THR A 15 -5.22 11.27 11.95
N ALA A 16 -5.71 12.32 11.29
CA ALA A 16 -6.13 12.22 9.88
C ALA A 16 -4.97 11.84 8.95
N GLU A 17 -3.75 12.29 9.26
CA GLU A 17 -2.54 11.95 8.51
C GLU A 17 -2.16 10.47 8.66
N ASP A 18 -2.34 9.90 9.86
CA ASP A 18 -2.14 8.45 10.06
C ASP A 18 -3.14 7.62 9.24
N LEU A 19 -4.40 8.07 9.18
CA LEU A 19 -5.44 7.43 8.37
C LEU A 19 -5.13 7.53 6.87
N ALA A 20 -4.64 8.68 6.41
CA ALA A 20 -4.21 8.86 5.02
C ALA A 20 -3.05 7.90 4.68
N ARG A 21 -2.03 7.82 5.53
CA ARG A 21 -0.91 6.87 5.38
C ARG A 21 -1.36 5.41 5.43
N GLU A 22 -2.37 5.07 6.23
CA GLU A 22 -2.99 3.74 6.24
C GLU A 22 -3.70 3.44 4.92
N ALA A 23 -4.42 4.41 4.35
CA ALA A 23 -5.10 4.28 3.06
C ALA A 23 -4.10 4.10 1.91
N ASP A 24 -3.04 4.92 1.83
CA ASP A 24 -1.99 4.80 0.82
C ASP A 24 -1.30 3.43 0.89
N ARG A 25 -1.01 2.97 2.10
CA ARG A 25 -0.43 1.65 2.32
C ARG A 25 -1.36 0.51 1.88
N ALA A 26 -2.68 0.68 2.02
CA ALA A 26 -3.64 -0.29 1.48
C ALA A 26 -3.62 -0.34 -0.05
N VAL A 27 -3.42 0.81 -0.73
CA VAL A 27 -3.21 0.87 -2.18
C VAL A 27 -1.94 0.12 -2.58
N LEU A 28 -0.81 0.38 -1.91
CA LEU A 28 0.45 -0.35 -2.17
C LEU A 28 0.28 -1.86 -2.02
N TYR A 29 -0.37 -2.31 -0.94
CA TYR A 29 -0.62 -3.74 -0.73
C TYR A 29 -1.51 -4.35 -1.81
N GLY A 30 -2.54 -3.61 -2.26
CA GLY A 30 -3.37 -3.99 -3.40
C GLY A 30 -2.56 -4.16 -4.69
N ALA A 31 -1.69 -3.19 -4.99
CA ALA A 31 -0.84 -3.22 -6.18
C ALA A 31 0.17 -4.38 -6.14
N ILE A 32 0.82 -4.61 -5.00
CA ILE A 32 1.71 -5.77 -4.80
C ILE A 32 0.95 -7.08 -5.02
N LEU A 33 -0.25 -7.19 -4.44
CA LEU A 33 -1.06 -8.40 -4.55
C LEU A 33 -1.52 -8.64 -6.00
N ALA A 34 -1.93 -7.59 -6.72
CA ALA A 34 -2.32 -7.67 -8.13
C ALA A 34 -1.13 -7.98 -9.06
N ALA A 35 0.07 -7.50 -8.73
CA ALA A 35 1.28 -7.86 -9.46
C ALA A 35 1.64 -9.34 -9.29
N GLN A 36 1.45 -9.91 -8.10
CA GLN A 36 1.77 -11.31 -7.79
C GLN A 36 0.65 -12.30 -8.16
N ARG A 37 -0.62 -11.85 -8.14
CA ARG A 37 -1.81 -12.65 -8.39
C ARG A 37 -2.78 -11.85 -9.29
N PRO A 38 -2.65 -11.97 -10.62
CA PRO A 38 -3.42 -11.15 -11.56
C PRO A 38 -4.95 -11.25 -11.43
N GLU A 39 -5.48 -12.36 -10.89
CA GLU A 39 -6.92 -12.58 -10.73
C GLU A 39 -7.49 -12.06 -9.40
N VAL A 40 -6.67 -11.36 -8.59
CA VAL A 40 -7.14 -10.86 -7.29
C VAL A 40 -8.23 -9.81 -7.47
N ARG A 41 -9.28 -9.92 -6.65
CA ARG A 41 -10.30 -8.88 -6.54
C ARG A 41 -9.85 -7.78 -5.58
N ILE A 42 -9.64 -6.60 -6.12
CA ILE A 42 -9.37 -5.38 -5.34
C ILE A 42 -10.69 -4.78 -4.88
N LYS A 43 -10.70 -4.19 -3.67
CA LYS A 43 -11.88 -3.48 -3.17
C LYS A 43 -12.22 -2.31 -4.10
N PRO A 44 -13.50 -2.08 -4.46
CA PRO A 44 -13.86 -1.09 -5.48
C PRO A 44 -13.31 0.31 -5.22
N HIS A 45 -13.33 0.79 -3.97
CA HIS A 45 -12.83 2.12 -3.61
C HIS A 45 -11.30 2.29 -3.70
N LEU A 46 -10.56 1.19 -3.90
CA LEU A 46 -9.11 1.22 -4.12
C LEU A 46 -8.74 0.88 -5.57
N ALA A 47 -9.70 0.45 -6.39
CA ALA A 47 -9.41 -0.18 -7.68
C ALA A 47 -8.61 0.73 -8.61
N ASP A 48 -9.03 1.99 -8.76
CA ASP A 48 -8.37 2.96 -9.64
C ASP A 48 -6.96 3.28 -9.15
N ALA A 49 -6.81 3.62 -7.86
CA ALA A 49 -5.51 3.92 -7.27
C ALA A 49 -4.53 2.72 -7.33
N VAL A 50 -5.04 1.49 -7.18
CA VAL A 50 -4.25 0.27 -7.34
C VAL A 50 -3.84 0.08 -8.80
N ALA A 51 -4.75 0.29 -9.74
CA ALA A 51 -4.47 0.18 -11.17
C ALA A 51 -3.41 1.19 -11.62
N ASP A 52 -3.47 2.42 -11.10
CA ASP A 52 -2.50 3.48 -11.39
C ASP A 52 -1.10 3.16 -10.84
N LEU A 53 -1.01 2.57 -9.65
CA LEU A 53 0.28 2.23 -9.02
C LEU A 53 0.89 0.91 -9.53
N LEU A 54 0.07 0.03 -10.12
CA LEU A 54 0.47 -1.31 -10.52
C LEU A 54 1.69 -1.37 -11.48
N PRO A 55 1.82 -0.52 -12.51
CA PRO A 55 2.98 -0.55 -13.41
C PRO A 55 4.30 -0.29 -12.66
N ALA A 56 4.30 0.67 -11.74
CA ALA A 56 5.47 0.99 -10.91
C ALA A 56 5.87 -0.17 -10.01
N VAL A 57 4.90 -0.81 -9.36
CA VAL A 57 5.14 -1.97 -8.51
C VAL A 57 5.66 -3.16 -9.32
N ARG A 58 5.14 -3.42 -10.52
CA ARG A 58 5.67 -4.47 -11.41
C ARG A 58 7.13 -4.22 -11.77
N ALA A 59 7.45 -3.03 -12.26
CA ALA A 59 8.82 -2.63 -12.59
C ALA A 59 9.78 -2.85 -11.41
N TYR A 60 9.37 -2.44 -10.20
CA TYR A 60 10.17 -2.68 -8.99
C TYR A 60 10.38 -4.16 -8.68
N LEU A 61 9.32 -4.98 -8.74
CA LEU A 61 9.38 -6.40 -8.39
C LEU A 61 10.18 -7.22 -9.41
N GLU A 62 10.18 -6.82 -10.67
CA GLU A 62 10.99 -7.39 -11.76
C GLU A 62 12.45 -6.92 -11.70
N GLY A 63 12.73 -5.92 -10.87
CA GLY A 63 14.06 -5.43 -10.61
C GLY A 63 14.60 -4.48 -11.67
N GLU A 64 13.71 -3.87 -12.45
CA GLU A 64 14.06 -2.86 -13.44
C GLU A 64 14.77 -1.66 -12.82
N GLU A 65 15.69 -1.07 -13.58
CA GLU A 65 16.30 0.22 -13.28
C GLU A 65 15.56 1.33 -14.04
N SER A 66 14.33 1.62 -13.61
CA SER A 66 13.45 2.60 -14.25
C SER A 66 12.89 3.62 -13.26
N GLU A 67 12.43 4.77 -13.76
CA GLU A 67 11.74 5.79 -12.96
C GLU A 67 10.48 5.22 -12.29
N LEU A 68 9.80 4.30 -12.95
CA LEU A 68 8.66 3.56 -12.41
C LEU A 68 9.06 2.72 -11.18
N ALA A 69 10.16 1.96 -11.27
CA ALA A 69 10.66 1.20 -10.14
C ALA A 69 11.07 2.11 -8.97
N ALA A 70 11.70 3.26 -9.26
CA ALA A 70 12.05 4.25 -8.25
C ALA A 70 10.80 4.84 -7.57
N TYR A 71 9.78 5.18 -8.36
CA TYR A 71 8.51 5.72 -7.86
C TYR A 71 7.79 4.76 -6.91
N ALA A 72 7.76 3.45 -7.20
CA ALA A 72 7.18 2.47 -6.29
C ALA A 72 7.88 2.46 -4.92
N LEU A 73 9.20 2.60 -4.90
CA LEU A 73 9.98 2.67 -3.66
C LEU A 73 9.72 3.98 -2.90
N GLU A 74 9.62 5.10 -3.59
CA GLU A 74 9.26 6.40 -2.99
C GLU A 74 7.86 6.37 -2.38
N TYR A 75 6.88 5.83 -3.10
CA TYR A 75 5.53 5.63 -2.59
C TYR A 75 5.53 4.77 -1.32
N ALA A 76 6.25 3.65 -1.34
CA ALA A 76 6.37 2.77 -0.18
C ALA A 76 7.05 3.45 1.02
N ARG A 77 8.00 4.35 0.80
CA ARG A 77 8.61 5.16 1.86
C ARG A 77 7.62 6.13 2.48
N ALA A 78 6.89 6.87 1.63
CA ALA A 78 5.91 7.85 2.07
C ALA A 78 4.82 7.24 2.97
N CYS A 79 4.37 6.02 2.65
CA CYS A 79 3.37 5.31 3.45
C CYS A 79 3.95 4.37 4.54
N GLY A 80 5.27 4.41 4.78
CA GLY A 80 5.93 3.62 5.84
C GLY A 80 5.99 2.10 5.57
N ALA A 81 5.94 1.67 4.32
CA ALA A 81 5.91 0.27 3.89
C ALA A 81 7.16 -0.18 3.09
N GLU A 82 8.24 0.60 3.08
CA GLU A 82 9.48 0.29 2.35
C GLU A 82 10.01 -1.12 2.63
N ALA A 83 10.14 -1.49 3.91
CA ALA A 83 10.66 -2.80 4.29
C ALA A 83 9.79 -3.94 3.75
N PHE A 84 8.48 -3.74 3.70
CA PHE A 84 7.56 -4.72 3.14
C PHE A 84 7.74 -4.85 1.63
N LEU A 85 7.79 -3.74 0.88
CA LEU A 85 8.01 -3.79 -0.58
C LEU A 85 9.35 -4.46 -0.91
N ARG A 86 10.43 -4.11 -0.19
CA ARG A 86 11.76 -4.73 -0.36
C ARG A 86 11.72 -6.25 -0.17
N SER A 87 10.95 -6.74 0.80
CA SER A 87 10.80 -8.19 1.05
C SER A 87 10.12 -8.96 -0.10
N LYS A 88 9.53 -8.26 -1.08
CA LYS A 88 8.80 -8.86 -2.21
C LYS A 88 9.61 -8.90 -3.50
N ARG A 89 10.70 -8.14 -3.61
CA ARG A 89 11.54 -8.12 -4.80
C ARG A 89 12.18 -9.49 -4.98
N LYS A 90 12.14 -10.02 -6.21
CA LYS A 90 12.88 -11.23 -6.55
C LYS A 90 14.37 -10.92 -6.44
N VAL A 91 15.11 -11.77 -5.74
CA VAL A 91 16.59 -11.73 -5.70
C VAL A 91 17.12 -12.32 -7.00
#